data_AF-A0A925DLR4-F1
#
_entry.id   AF-A0A925DLR4-F1
#
_cell.length_a   1.000
_cell.length_b   1.000
_cell.length_c   1.000
_cell.angle_alpha   90.00
_cell.angle_beta   90.00
_cell.angle_gamma   90.00
#
_symmetry.space_group_name_H-M   'P 1'
#
loop_
_entity.id
_entity.type
_entity.pdbx_description
1 polymer ?
#
loop_
_entity_poly.entity_id
_entity_poly.type
_entity_poly.pdbx_seq_one_letter_code
_entity_poly.pdbx_strand_id
1 'polypeptide(L)'
;MWWRGSNGSLGLLRVIACVAPLGALLALTGISGLLKLIKNKTLAISAVLLFAILCFVILFLRSGFPPEINKEDKLTQEAGTWLKKNNYLGRKIIFSNPYLPFYLGLDPIEKERTQELNNVEKFAKGDIIVWDSHFGPNEDGFPESKFRNDSAFVILDNLRPTENFVTLGNKIYEIYILERK
;
A
#
# COMPACT_ATOMS: atom_id res chain seq x y z
N MET A 1 -19.41 -6.88 0.53
CA MET A 1 -18.91 -6.62 -0.83
C MET A 1 -17.47 -6.12 -0.78
N TRP A 2 -17.18 -4.96 -0.16
CA TRP A 2 -15.81 -4.43 -0.07
C TRP A 2 -14.79 -5.34 0.63
N TRP A 3 -15.18 -6.06 1.69
CA TRP A 3 -14.29 -7.03 2.36
C TRP A 3 -13.87 -8.22 1.48
N ARG A 4 -14.67 -8.54 0.45
CA ARG A 4 -14.35 -9.58 -0.56
C ARG A 4 -13.58 -9.02 -1.75
N GLY A 5 -13.29 -7.72 -1.75
CA GLY A 5 -12.63 -7.03 -2.86
C GLY A 5 -13.46 -6.80 -4.12
N SER A 6 -14.77 -7.04 -4.08
CA SER A 6 -15.66 -6.75 -5.21
C SER A 6 -15.73 -5.23 -5.48
N ASN A 7 -15.89 -4.85 -6.75
CA ASN A 7 -16.01 -3.46 -7.24
C ASN A 7 -14.75 -2.60 -6.98
N GLY A 8 -13.56 -3.12 -7.26
CA GLY A 8 -12.31 -2.34 -7.21
C GLY A 8 -11.76 -2.05 -5.82
N SER A 9 -12.42 -2.53 -4.75
CA SER A 9 -11.96 -2.30 -3.37
C SER A 9 -10.77 -3.19 -2.97
N LEU A 10 -10.44 -4.23 -3.75
CA LEU A 10 -9.35 -5.20 -3.54
C LEU A 10 -9.25 -5.81 -2.12
N GLY A 11 -10.29 -5.68 -1.28
CA GLY A 11 -10.29 -6.15 0.09
C GLY A 11 -9.41 -5.33 1.02
N LEU A 12 -9.08 -4.09 0.63
CA LEU A 12 -8.08 -3.28 1.31
C LEU A 12 -8.51 -2.92 2.74
N LEU A 13 -7.59 -3.12 3.69
CA LEU A 13 -7.80 -2.80 5.10
C LEU A 13 -8.20 -1.34 5.32
N ARG A 14 -7.69 -0.40 4.51
CA ARG A 14 -8.04 1.02 4.60
C ARG A 14 -9.54 1.29 4.41
N VAL A 15 -10.21 0.51 3.55
CA VAL A 15 -11.66 0.66 3.32
C VAL A 15 -12.45 0.16 4.52
N ILE A 16 -12.01 -0.95 5.12
CA ILE A 16 -12.63 -1.51 6.33
C ILE A 16 -12.40 -0.60 7.54
N ALA A 17 -11.20 0.00 7.66
CA ALA A 17 -10.85 0.91 8.74
C ALA A 17 -11.82 2.10 8.83
N CYS A 18 -12.28 2.65 7.69
CA CYS A 18 -13.22 3.77 7.67
C CYS A 18 -14.63 3.39 8.18
N VAL A 19 -15.08 2.15 7.96
CA VAL A 19 -16.43 1.70 8.37
C VAL A 19 -16.43 0.97 9.72
N ALA A 20 -15.26 0.56 10.21
CA ALA A 20 -15.10 -0.17 11.47
C ALA A 20 -15.70 0.57 12.69
N PRO A 21 -15.58 1.91 12.85
CA PRO A 21 -16.20 2.62 13.97
C PRO A 21 -17.73 2.48 13.98
N LEU A 22 -18.37 2.62 12.82
CA LEU A 22 -19.82 2.45 12.71
C LEU A 22 -20.23 1.00 12.98
N GLY A 23 -19.47 0.04 12.47
CA GLY A 23 -19.65 -1.38 12.77
C GLY A 23 -19.55 -1.68 14.27
N ALA A 24 -18.61 -1.04 14.97
CA ALA A 24 -18.44 -1.18 16.41
C ALA A 24 -19.64 -0.64 17.20
N LEU A 25 -20.21 0.50 16.79
CA LEU A 25 -21.42 1.06 17.41
C LEU A 25 -22.64 0.16 17.23
N LEU A 26 -22.81 -0.41 16.03
CA LEU A 26 -23.88 -1.37 15.75
C LEU A 26 -23.71 -2.65 16.59
N ALA A 27 -22.48 -3.18 16.67
CA ALA A 27 -22.16 -4.32 17.52
C ALA A 27 -22.45 -4.04 19.00
N LEU A 28 -22.10 -2.85 19.50
CA LEU A 28 -22.37 -2.44 20.88
C LEU A 28 -23.87 -2.36 21.16
N THR A 29 -24.66 -1.89 20.20
CA THR A 29 -26.13 -1.85 20.30
C THR A 29 -26.72 -3.26 20.40
N GLY A 30 -26.23 -4.20 19.58
CA GLY A 30 -26.62 -5.61 19.64
C GLY A 30 -26.23 -6.28 20.97
N ILE A 31 -24.99 -6.06 21.42
CA ILE A 31 -24.50 -6.55 22.72
C ILE A 31 -25.38 -6.01 23.84
N SER A 32 -25.67 -4.70 23.85
CA SER A 32 -26.57 -4.08 24.84
C SER A 32 -27.96 -4.73 24.85
N GLY A 33 -28.52 -5.05 23.68
CA GLY A 33 -29.78 -5.80 23.56
C GLY A 33 -29.70 -7.19 24.19
N LEU A 34 -28.64 -7.95 23.92
CA LEU A 34 -28.43 -9.29 24.48
C LEU A 34 -28.22 -9.25 26.00
N LEU A 35 -27.48 -8.27 26.51
CA LEU A 35 -27.20 -8.15 27.94
C LEU A 35 -28.48 -7.88 28.76
N LYS A 36 -29.51 -7.25 28.17
CA LYS A 36 -30.81 -7.06 28.84
C LYS A 36 -31.52 -8.38 29.16
N LEU A 37 -31.20 -9.47 28.45
CA LEU A 37 -31.72 -10.81 28.74
C LEU A 37 -31.09 -11.42 30.00
N ILE A 38 -29.94 -10.90 30.43
CA ILE A 38 -29.19 -11.39 31.59
C ILE A 38 -29.55 -10.53 32.81
N LYS A 39 -30.34 -11.09 33.74
CA LYS A 39 -30.75 -10.38 34.97
C LYS A 39 -29.59 -10.08 35.92
N ASN A 40 -28.55 -10.93 35.94
CA ASN A 40 -27.40 -10.78 36.82
C ASN A 40 -26.35 -9.85 36.19
N LYS A 41 -26.18 -8.66 36.76
CA LYS A 41 -25.24 -7.63 36.29
C LYS A 41 -23.79 -8.11 36.30
N THR A 42 -23.36 -8.85 37.33
CA THR A 42 -22.00 -9.37 37.43
C THR A 42 -21.73 -10.35 36.30
N LEU A 43 -22.67 -11.27 36.03
CA LEU A 43 -22.55 -12.22 34.93
C LEU A 43 -22.48 -11.50 33.57
N ALA A 44 -23.32 -10.49 33.38
CA ALA A 44 -23.33 -9.68 32.16
C ALA A 44 -21.99 -8.98 31.91
N ILE A 45 -21.43 -8.31 32.94
CA ILE A 45 -20.13 -7.64 32.85
C ILE A 45 -19.00 -8.65 32.60
N SER A 46 -18.99 -9.77 33.33
CA SER A 46 -17.98 -10.82 33.14
C SER A 46 -18.02 -11.40 31.73
N ALA A 47 -19.21 -11.59 31.15
CA ALA A 47 -19.37 -12.07 29.78
C ALA A 47 -18.81 -11.08 28.75
N VAL A 48 -19.05 -9.78 28.93
CA VAL A 48 -18.48 -8.72 28.07
C VAL A 48 -16.97 -8.67 28.17
N LEU A 49 -16.42 -8.71 29.39
CA LEU A 49 -14.98 -8.72 29.61
C LEU A 49 -14.33 -9.96 28.99
N LEU A 50 -14.91 -11.14 29.20
CA LEU A 50 -14.42 -12.38 28.60
C LEU A 50 -14.44 -12.29 27.07
N PHE A 51 -15.52 -11.78 26.48
CA PHE A 51 -15.62 -11.57 25.04
C PHE A 51 -14.57 -10.59 24.52
N ALA A 52 -14.36 -9.46 25.21
CA ALA A 52 -13.36 -8.47 24.84
C ALA A 52 -11.94 -9.05 24.91
N ILE A 53 -11.61 -9.79 25.97
CA ILE A 53 -10.33 -10.49 26.12
C ILE A 53 -10.16 -11.52 24.99
N LEU A 54 -11.19 -12.30 24.68
CA LEU A 54 -11.15 -13.30 23.62
C LEU A 54 -10.92 -12.65 22.25
N CYS A 55 -11.61 -11.55 21.94
CA CYS A 55 -11.37 -10.76 20.73
C CYS A 55 -9.94 -10.24 20.67
N PHE A 56 -9.41 -9.72 21.78
CA PHE A 56 -8.05 -9.22 21.87
C PHE A 56 -7.01 -10.34 21.65
N VAL A 57 -7.15 -11.48 22.33
CA VAL A 57 -6.25 -12.63 22.18
C VAL A 57 -6.30 -13.19 20.76
N ILE A 58 -7.49 -13.37 20.18
CA ILE A 58 -7.64 -13.86 18.80
C ILE A 58 -7.00 -12.88 17.81
N LEU A 59 -7.17 -11.57 18.01
CA LEU A 59 -6.54 -10.56 17.17
C LEU A 59 -5.03 -10.76 17.17
N PHE A 60 -4.37 -10.76 18.34
CA PHE A 60 -2.92 -10.90 18.44
C PHE A 60 -2.39 -12.24 17.91
N LEU A 61 -3.10 -13.34 18.18
CA LEU A 61 -2.69 -14.66 17.69
C LEU A 61 -2.82 -14.81 16.17
N ARG A 62 -3.76 -14.09 15.53
CA ARG A 62 -3.98 -14.17 14.08
C ARG A 62 -3.25 -13.10 13.29
N SER A 63 -3.06 -11.90 13.85
CA SER A 63 -2.59 -10.75 13.09
C SER A 63 -1.08 -10.72 12.91
N GLY A 64 -0.31 -11.62 13.55
CA GLY A 64 1.16 -11.66 13.45
C GLY A 64 1.75 -10.29 13.75
N PHE A 65 1.74 -9.87 15.01
CA PHE A 65 2.25 -8.55 15.39
C PHE A 65 3.73 -8.64 15.82
N PRO A 66 4.63 -7.77 15.32
CA PRO A 66 4.40 -6.73 14.31
C PRO A 66 4.24 -7.31 12.89
N PRO A 67 3.43 -6.65 12.02
CA PRO A 67 3.23 -7.12 10.66
C PRO A 67 4.55 -7.10 9.89
N GLU A 68 4.84 -8.19 9.17
CA GLU A 68 6.00 -8.25 8.29
C GLU A 68 5.82 -7.27 7.12
N ILE A 69 6.93 -6.66 6.68
CA ILE A 69 6.96 -5.87 5.44
C ILE A 69 6.62 -6.82 4.29
N ASN A 70 5.62 -6.46 3.49
CA ASN A 70 5.18 -7.27 2.37
C ASN A 70 6.25 -7.30 1.25
N LYS A 71 6.10 -8.21 0.28
CA LYS A 71 7.10 -8.40 -0.78
C LYS A 71 7.27 -7.17 -1.69
N GLU A 72 6.20 -6.42 -1.95
CA GLU A 72 6.22 -5.20 -2.78
C GLU A 72 6.98 -4.06 -2.08
N ASP A 73 6.72 -3.88 -0.79
CA ASP A 73 7.33 -2.86 0.06
C ASP A 73 8.82 -3.13 0.27
N LYS A 74 9.25 -4.40 0.37
CA LYS A 74 10.67 -4.77 0.41
C LYS A 74 11.41 -4.27 -0.85
N LEU A 75 10.86 -4.57 -2.04
CA LEU A 75 11.49 -4.14 -3.29
C LEU A 75 11.42 -2.61 -3.48
N THR A 76 10.34 -1.98 -2.99
CA THR A 76 10.20 -0.51 -2.99
C THR A 76 11.23 0.15 -2.05
N GLN A 77 11.51 -0.45 -0.90
CA GLN A 77 12.57 -0.04 0.00
C GLN A 77 13.96 -0.21 -0.64
N GLU A 78 14.18 -1.30 -1.38
CA GLU A 78 15.41 -1.52 -2.16
C GLU A 78 15.58 -0.43 -3.23
N ALA A 79 14.51 -0.07 -3.96
CA ALA A 79 14.51 1.05 -4.90
C ALA A 79 14.88 2.37 -4.23
N GLY A 80 14.29 2.65 -3.06
CA GLY A 80 14.64 3.84 -2.27
C GLY A 80 16.10 3.86 -1.83
N THR A 81 16.63 2.71 -1.42
CA THR A 81 18.03 2.54 -1.02
C THR A 81 18.97 2.74 -2.21
N TRP A 82 18.61 2.19 -3.38
CA TRP A 82 19.36 2.33 -4.61
C TRP A 82 19.44 3.80 -5.06
N LEU A 83 18.32 4.54 -5.02
CA LEU A 83 18.30 5.96 -5.39
C LEU A 83 19.19 6.81 -4.47
N LYS A 84 19.16 6.54 -3.16
CA LYS A 84 20.03 7.18 -2.18
C LYS A 84 21.51 6.90 -2.46
N LYS A 85 21.84 5.62 -2.65
CA LYS A 85 23.22 5.17 -2.91
C LYS A 85 23.82 5.80 -4.18
N ASN A 86 22.99 6.02 -5.19
CA ASN A 86 23.42 6.58 -6.47
C ASN A 86 23.22 8.11 -6.60
N ASN A 87 22.92 8.81 -5.49
CA ASN A 87 22.80 10.28 -5.45
C ASN A 87 21.71 10.91 -6.35
N TYR A 88 20.58 10.22 -6.54
CA TYR A 88 19.46 10.74 -7.34
C TYR A 88 18.48 11.66 -6.59
N LEU A 89 18.61 11.79 -5.26
CA LEU A 89 17.67 12.58 -4.44
C LEU A 89 17.67 14.10 -4.69
N GLY A 90 18.67 14.61 -5.42
CA GLY A 90 18.71 16.00 -5.86
C GLY A 90 17.82 16.30 -7.07
N ARG A 91 17.18 15.28 -7.64
CA ARG A 91 16.30 15.38 -8.80
C ARG A 91 14.86 15.13 -8.40
N LYS A 92 13.92 15.56 -9.22
CA LYS A 92 12.51 15.26 -9.02
C LYS A 92 12.26 13.77 -9.21
N ILE A 93 11.60 13.16 -8.23
CA ILE A 93 11.27 11.74 -8.21
C ILE A 93 9.81 11.55 -8.57
N ILE A 94 9.57 10.86 -9.67
CA ILE A 94 8.26 10.47 -10.15
C ILE A 94 8.04 9.00 -9.80
N PHE A 95 6.92 8.64 -9.19
CA PHE A 95 6.74 7.29 -8.63
C PHE A 95 5.33 6.75 -8.83
N SER A 96 5.21 5.45 -9.03
CA SER A 96 3.92 4.76 -9.06
C SER A 96 3.51 4.23 -7.68
N ASN A 97 4.45 3.67 -6.90
CA ASN A 97 4.15 3.14 -5.58
C ASN A 97 4.11 4.25 -4.50
N PRO A 98 2.97 4.47 -3.80
CA PRO A 98 2.81 5.56 -2.83
C PRO A 98 3.68 5.44 -1.57
N TYR A 99 4.28 4.28 -1.29
CA TYR A 99 5.22 4.12 -0.18
C TYR A 99 6.65 4.55 -0.52
N LEU A 100 6.99 4.78 -1.78
CA LEU A 100 8.35 5.17 -2.15
C LEU A 100 8.81 6.48 -1.48
N PRO A 101 8.02 7.59 -1.46
CA PRO A 101 8.42 8.82 -0.80
C PRO A 101 8.77 8.64 0.68
N PHE A 102 8.04 7.76 1.38
CA PHE A 102 8.33 7.41 2.76
C PHE A 102 9.74 6.81 2.91
N TYR A 103 10.11 5.85 2.06
CA TYR A 103 11.47 5.28 2.09
C TYR A 103 12.55 6.27 1.68
N LEU A 104 12.23 7.25 0.83
CA LEU A 104 13.14 8.30 0.43
C LEU A 104 13.30 9.40 1.49
N GLY A 105 12.37 9.50 2.45
CA GLY A 105 12.30 10.61 3.39
C GLY A 105 11.87 11.92 2.70
N LEU A 106 11.01 11.80 1.68
CA LEU A 106 10.49 12.92 0.90
C LEU A 106 9.00 13.12 1.19
N ASP A 107 8.56 14.37 1.15
CA ASP A 107 7.14 14.70 1.24
C ASP A 107 6.47 14.48 -0.14
N PRO A 108 5.45 13.60 -0.26
CA PRO A 108 4.69 13.41 -1.51
C PRO A 108 3.83 14.62 -1.92
N ILE A 109 3.65 15.60 -1.03
CA ILE A 109 2.92 16.84 -1.27
C ILE A 109 3.82 17.89 -1.93
N GLU A 110 5.14 17.86 -1.69
CA GLU A 110 6.14 18.75 -2.29
C GLU A 110 6.32 18.46 -3.79
N LYS A 111 5.45 19.03 -4.64
CA LYS A 111 5.39 18.74 -6.09
C LYS A 111 6.65 19.10 -6.89
N GLU A 112 7.52 19.93 -6.32
CA GLU A 112 8.82 20.26 -6.91
C GLU A 112 9.81 19.10 -6.81
N ARG A 113 9.69 18.27 -5.77
CA ARG A 113 10.61 17.16 -5.47
C ARG A 113 10.01 15.81 -5.78
N THR A 114 8.69 15.67 -5.67
CA THR A 114 8.00 14.40 -5.85
C THR A 114 6.77 14.56 -6.74
N GLN A 115 6.46 13.54 -7.54
CA GLN A 115 5.22 13.49 -8.30
C GLN A 115 4.76 12.04 -8.41
N GLU A 116 3.45 11.81 -8.33
CA GLU A 116 2.91 10.53 -8.76
C GLU A 116 3.10 10.38 -10.27
N LEU A 117 3.20 9.14 -10.75
CA LEU A 117 3.42 8.84 -12.16
C LEU A 117 2.26 9.28 -13.05
N ASN A 118 1.08 9.54 -12.47
CA ASN A 118 -0.03 10.17 -13.17
C ASN A 118 0.42 11.46 -13.89
N ASN A 119 0.01 11.60 -15.16
CA ASN A 119 0.33 12.75 -16.03
C ASN A 119 1.78 12.82 -16.58
N VAL A 120 2.09 11.89 -17.49
CA VAL A 120 3.36 11.79 -18.24
C VAL A 120 3.79 13.08 -18.93
N GLU A 121 2.85 13.92 -19.35
CA GLU A 121 3.11 15.17 -20.09
C GLU A 121 3.92 16.20 -19.26
N LYS A 122 4.03 16.01 -17.95
CA LYS A 122 4.76 16.91 -17.04
C LYS A 122 6.21 16.49 -16.77
N PHE A 123 6.70 15.44 -17.42
CA PHE A 123 8.04 14.92 -17.16
C PHE A 123 9.09 15.83 -17.81
N ALA A 124 9.99 16.36 -17.00
CA ALA A 124 11.10 17.17 -17.44
C ALA A 124 12.34 16.31 -17.69
N LYS A 125 13.23 16.79 -18.56
CA LYS A 125 14.54 16.19 -18.75
C LYS A 125 15.30 16.12 -17.43
N GLY A 126 15.85 14.94 -17.12
CA GLY A 126 16.58 14.65 -15.90
C GLY A 126 15.71 14.09 -14.76
N ASP A 127 14.38 14.13 -14.88
CA ASP A 127 13.49 13.52 -13.89
C ASP A 127 13.76 12.02 -13.77
N ILE A 128 13.66 11.51 -12.54
CA ILE A 128 13.82 10.10 -12.23
C ILE A 128 12.46 9.47 -12.03
N ILE A 129 12.16 8.42 -12.77
CA ILE A 129 10.90 7.71 -12.71
C ILE A 129 11.13 6.35 -12.07
N VAL A 130 10.43 6.06 -10.97
CA VAL A 130 10.37 4.75 -10.33
C VAL A 130 9.02 4.13 -10.65
N TRP A 131 9.04 3.28 -11.66
CA TRP A 131 7.88 2.55 -12.14
C TRP A 131 7.83 1.17 -11.52
N ASP A 132 6.66 0.73 -11.06
CA ASP A 132 6.41 -0.65 -10.63
C ASP A 132 5.31 -1.30 -11.48
N SER A 133 5.37 -2.63 -11.59
CA SER A 133 4.46 -3.39 -12.45
C SER A 133 3.04 -3.56 -11.89
N HIS A 134 2.78 -3.14 -10.66
CA HIS A 134 1.45 -3.17 -10.05
C HIS A 134 0.71 -1.85 -10.33
N PHE A 135 1.20 -0.72 -9.81
CA PHE A 135 0.52 0.58 -9.90
C PHE A 135 0.70 1.23 -11.28
N GLY A 136 1.90 1.14 -11.86
CA GLY A 136 2.22 1.78 -13.14
C GLY A 136 1.23 1.46 -14.28
N PRO A 137 0.99 0.18 -14.61
CA PRO A 137 0.05 -0.17 -15.68
C PRO A 137 -1.42 -0.08 -15.24
N ASN A 138 -1.75 -0.41 -14.00
CA ASN A 138 -3.14 -0.63 -13.57
C ASN A 138 -3.81 0.63 -12.99
N GLU A 139 -3.07 1.52 -12.34
CA GLU A 139 -3.59 2.75 -11.72
C GLU A 139 -3.15 4.02 -12.49
N ASP A 140 -1.89 4.08 -12.91
CA ASP A 140 -1.34 5.28 -13.58
C ASP A 140 -1.54 5.30 -15.11
N GLY A 141 -2.01 4.19 -15.69
CA GLY A 141 -2.18 4.07 -17.14
C GLY A 141 -0.86 4.19 -17.93
N PHE A 142 0.26 3.82 -17.30
CA PHE A 142 1.60 3.88 -17.86
C PHE A 142 2.19 2.47 -17.99
N PRO A 143 1.83 1.69 -19.03
CA PRO A 143 2.38 0.36 -19.20
C PRO A 143 3.85 0.40 -19.60
N GLU A 144 4.56 -0.69 -19.27
CA GLU A 144 5.97 -0.95 -19.59
C GLU A 144 6.37 -0.65 -21.05
N SER A 145 5.47 -0.92 -22.00
CA SER A 145 5.69 -0.66 -23.42
C SER A 145 5.89 0.82 -23.75
N LYS A 146 5.41 1.76 -22.90
CA LYS A 146 5.56 3.20 -23.11
C LYS A 146 6.99 3.70 -22.94
N PHE A 147 7.81 3.06 -22.10
CA PHE A 147 9.19 3.50 -21.89
C PHE A 147 10.23 2.57 -22.51
N ARG A 148 9.92 1.28 -22.72
CA ARG A 148 10.89 0.35 -23.33
C ARG A 148 11.27 0.70 -24.76
N ASN A 149 10.31 1.21 -25.53
CA ASN A 149 10.49 1.50 -26.95
C ASN A 149 10.61 3.01 -27.23
N ASP A 150 10.63 3.84 -26.18
CA ASP A 150 10.73 5.30 -26.31
C ASP A 150 12.14 5.77 -25.95
N SER A 151 12.83 6.33 -26.95
CA SER A 151 14.19 6.87 -26.82
C SER A 151 14.32 8.02 -25.82
N ALA A 152 13.21 8.62 -25.41
CA ALA A 152 13.17 9.69 -24.43
C ALA A 152 13.24 9.17 -22.98
N PHE A 153 13.30 7.85 -22.76
CA PHE A 153 13.60 7.26 -21.47
C PHE A 153 14.92 6.46 -21.52
N VAL A 154 15.61 6.42 -20.40
CA VAL A 154 16.78 5.56 -20.16
C VAL A 154 16.48 4.67 -18.98
N ILE A 155 16.69 3.36 -19.12
CA ILE A 155 16.62 2.44 -17.99
C ILE A 155 17.95 2.53 -17.24
N LEU A 156 17.89 3.00 -16.00
CA LEU A 156 19.04 3.07 -15.10
C LEU A 156 19.23 1.77 -14.33
N ASP A 157 18.14 1.13 -13.91
CA ASP A 157 18.15 -0.19 -13.27
C ASP A 157 16.79 -0.90 -13.39
N ASN A 158 16.78 -2.20 -13.15
CA ASN A 158 15.60 -3.03 -13.01
C ASN A 158 15.73 -3.94 -11.77
N LEU A 159 14.94 -3.66 -10.75
CA LEU A 159 14.91 -4.41 -9.50
C LEU A 159 13.84 -5.50 -9.58
N ARG A 160 14.25 -6.72 -9.23
CA ARG A 160 13.40 -7.91 -9.23
C ARG A 160 13.44 -8.59 -7.87
N PRO A 161 12.32 -9.16 -7.41
CA PRO A 161 12.29 -9.88 -6.15
C PRO A 161 13.09 -11.18 -6.26
N THR A 162 13.72 -11.60 -5.16
CA THR A 162 14.43 -12.89 -5.07
C THR A 162 13.51 -14.07 -5.38
N GLU A 163 12.25 -13.99 -4.94
CA GLU A 163 11.20 -14.93 -5.27
C GLU A 163 10.12 -14.22 -6.08
N ASN A 164 9.88 -14.68 -7.30
CA ASN A 164 8.83 -14.13 -8.14
C ASN A 164 7.45 -14.26 -7.46
N PHE A 165 6.70 -13.18 -7.51
CA PHE A 165 5.29 -13.17 -7.16
C PHE A 165 4.53 -12.31 -8.17
N VAL A 166 3.23 -12.57 -8.28
CA VAL A 166 2.38 -11.99 -9.30
C VAL A 166 1.47 -10.94 -8.66
N THR A 167 1.33 -9.79 -9.31
CA THR A 167 0.42 -8.72 -8.90
C THR A 167 -0.81 -8.65 -9.81
N LEU A 168 -1.65 -7.63 -9.60
CA LEU A 168 -2.82 -7.37 -10.43
C LEU A 168 -2.43 -7.32 -11.92
N GLY A 169 -3.16 -8.06 -12.76
CA GLY A 169 -2.85 -8.17 -14.19
C GLY A 169 -1.96 -9.35 -14.58
N ASN A 170 -1.72 -10.30 -13.67
CA ASN A 170 -0.96 -11.53 -13.90
C ASN A 170 0.50 -11.29 -14.37
N LYS A 171 1.09 -10.19 -13.91
CA LYS A 171 2.49 -9.84 -14.17
C LYS A 171 3.37 -10.11 -12.94
N ILE A 172 4.61 -10.50 -13.19
CA ILE A 172 5.63 -10.58 -12.14
C ILE A 172 5.89 -9.17 -11.60
N TYR A 173 6.02 -9.03 -10.28
CA TYR A 173 6.40 -7.76 -9.68
C TYR A 173 7.85 -7.40 -10.02
N GLU A 174 8.08 -6.24 -10.62
CA GLU A 174 9.41 -5.65 -10.80
C GLU A 174 9.32 -4.13 -10.79
N ILE A 175 10.44 -3.48 -10.48
CA ILE A 175 10.55 -2.02 -10.43
C ILE A 175 11.62 -1.56 -11.42
N TYR A 176 11.25 -0.72 -12.37
CA TYR A 176 12.20 -0.03 -13.24
C TYR A 176 12.53 1.35 -12.68
N ILE A 177 13.81 1.66 -12.66
CA ILE A 177 14.30 3.02 -12.40
C ILE A 177 14.72 3.61 -13.72
N LEU A 178 14.09 4.73 -14.11
CA LEU A 178 14.25 5.36 -15.39
C LEU A 178 14.70 6.81 -15.24
N GLU A 179 15.37 7.34 -16.25
CA GLU A 179 15.64 8.77 -16.41
C GLU A 179 14.98 9.30 -17.68
N ARG A 180 14.34 10.47 -17.59
CA ARG A 180 13.83 11.21 -18.75
C ARG A 180 14.97 11.97 -19.44
N LYS A 181 15.15 11.77 -20.76
CA LYS A 181 16.18 12.43 -21.58
C LYS A 181 15.86 13.83 -22.07
#